data_AF-A0A084IM63-F1
#
_entry.id   AF-A0A084IM63-F1
#
_cell.length_a   1.000
_cell.length_b   1.000
_cell.length_c   1.000
_cell.angle_alpha   90.00
_cell.angle_beta   90.00
_cell.angle_gamma   90.00
#
_symmetry.space_group_name_H-M   'P 1'
#
loop_
_entity.id
_entity.type
_entity.pdbx_description
1 polymer ?
#
loop_
_entity_poly.entity_id
_entity_poly.type
_entity_poly.pdbx_seq_one_letter_code
_entity_poly.pdbx_strand_id
1 'polypeptide(L)'
;MAATGLLMLAACMDHPPPPRHPGPYKNPVDAFDATDAPYDPSGPQGASGPLSGDLAHLRDAREAYEHSQAVQAAQRRDQQEKCRQQPNAKLVHINDGTGDPDAVYCQTPPDEPSSDSDGQ
;
A
#
# COMPACT_ATOMS: atom_id res chain seq x y z
N MET A 1 17.84 -21.70 40.99
CA MET A 1 16.83 -21.98 39.95
C MET A 1 16.22 -20.64 39.56
N ALA A 2 16.67 -20.04 38.44
CA ALA A 2 16.15 -18.78 37.95
C ALA A 2 15.18 -19.08 36.81
N ALA A 3 13.91 -18.79 37.02
CA ALA A 3 12.86 -18.90 36.02
C ALA A 3 12.95 -17.68 35.11
N THR A 4 13.61 -17.83 33.96
CA THR A 4 13.62 -16.83 32.90
C THR A 4 12.26 -16.90 32.20
N GLY A 5 11.36 -15.98 32.57
CA GLY A 5 10.06 -15.85 31.94
C GLY A 5 10.20 -15.50 30.47
N LEU A 6 9.75 -16.41 29.60
CA LEU A 6 9.51 -16.11 28.20
C LEU A 6 8.44 -15.01 28.10
N LEU A 7 8.86 -13.79 27.81
CA LEU A 7 7.98 -12.77 27.24
C LEU A 7 7.53 -13.30 25.87
N MET A 8 6.29 -13.81 25.83
CA MET A 8 5.58 -14.11 24.61
C MET A 8 5.55 -12.84 23.76
N LEU A 9 6.32 -12.82 22.68
CA LEU A 9 6.14 -11.87 21.59
C LEU A 9 4.76 -12.15 20.99
N ALA A 10 3.74 -11.46 21.47
CA ALA A 10 2.51 -11.26 20.72
C ALA A 10 2.88 -10.46 19.48
N ALA A 11 3.29 -11.17 18.43
CA ALA A 11 3.30 -10.63 17.09
C ALA A 11 1.84 -10.26 16.79
N CYS A 12 1.52 -8.97 16.88
CA CYS A 12 0.28 -8.42 16.37
C CYS A 12 0.29 -8.57 14.84
N MET A 13 0.06 -9.80 14.38
CA MET A 13 -0.37 -10.08 13.02
C MET A 13 -1.88 -9.81 12.97
N ASP A 14 -2.28 -8.57 13.27
CA ASP A 14 -3.54 -8.03 12.79
C ASP A 14 -3.33 -7.75 11.29
N HIS A 15 -3.22 -8.83 10.50
CA HIS A 15 -3.43 -8.72 9.07
C HIS A 15 -4.94 -8.78 8.88
N PRO A 16 -5.63 -7.63 8.73
CA PRO A 16 -7.03 -7.65 8.35
C PRO A 16 -7.18 -8.50 7.08
N PRO A 17 -8.30 -9.21 6.92
CA PRO A 17 -8.57 -9.97 5.71
C PRO A 17 -8.37 -9.07 4.48
N PRO A 18 -7.89 -9.62 3.34
CA PRO A 18 -7.72 -8.84 2.14
C PRO A 18 -9.07 -8.19 1.77
N PRO A 19 -9.05 -6.94 1.30
CA PRO A 19 -10.28 -6.25 0.91
C PRO A 19 -10.98 -7.03 -0.19
N ARG A 20 -12.31 -6.97 -0.21
CA ARG A 20 -13.15 -7.69 -1.18
C ARG A 20 -12.86 -7.31 -2.63
N HIS A 21 -12.36 -6.09 -2.86
CA HIS A 21 -12.07 -5.55 -4.19
C HIS A 21 -10.55 -5.44 -4.38
N PRO A 22 -9.99 -5.99 -5.49
CA PRO A 22 -8.55 -6.09 -5.69
C PRO A 22 -7.90 -4.71 -5.96
N GLY A 23 -7.04 -4.28 -5.05
CA GLY A 23 -6.14 -3.13 -5.22
C GLY A 23 -4.73 -3.53 -5.71
N PRO A 24 -3.73 -2.63 -5.66
CA PRO A 24 -3.74 -1.33 -4.98
C PRO A 24 -4.31 -0.17 -5.80
N TYR A 25 -5.09 0.69 -5.14
CA TYR A 25 -5.65 1.92 -5.73
C TYR A 25 -4.73 3.13 -5.47
N LYS A 26 -4.61 4.00 -6.47
CA LYS A 26 -3.84 5.26 -6.35
C LYS A 26 -4.70 6.36 -5.74
N ASN A 27 -5.93 6.51 -6.21
CA ASN A 27 -6.86 7.52 -5.72
C ASN A 27 -8.01 6.87 -4.92
N PRO A 28 -8.60 7.58 -3.95
CA PRO A 28 -9.78 7.09 -3.23
C PRO A 28 -10.98 6.84 -4.16
N VAL A 29 -11.13 7.65 -5.21
CA VAL A 29 -12.22 7.49 -6.19
C VAL A 29 -12.12 6.16 -6.94
N ASP A 30 -10.89 5.71 -7.24
CA ASP A 30 -10.67 4.43 -7.92
C ASP A 30 -11.16 3.25 -7.04
N ALA A 31 -11.01 3.37 -5.72
CA ALA A 31 -11.49 2.36 -4.77
C ALA A 31 -13.02 2.38 -4.63
N PHE A 32 -13.64 3.56 -4.75
CA PHE A 32 -15.09 3.71 -4.77
C PHE A 32 -15.73 3.20 -6.07
N ASP A 33 -15.09 3.45 -7.20
CA ASP A 33 -15.54 2.97 -8.51
C ASP A 33 -15.36 1.45 -8.67
N ALA A 34 -14.45 0.84 -7.90
CA ALA A 34 -14.23 -0.60 -7.89
C ALA A 34 -15.27 -1.40 -7.07
N THR A 35 -16.05 -0.71 -6.24
CA THR A 35 -17.16 -1.26 -5.45
C THR A 35 -18.48 -1.18 -6.23
N ASP A 36 -19.52 -1.93 -5.87
CA ASP A 36 -20.80 -1.99 -6.62
C ASP A 36 -21.60 -0.68 -6.65
N ALA A 37 -22.29 -0.32 -7.74
CA ALA A 37 -23.01 0.96 -7.79
C ALA A 37 -24.03 1.19 -6.62
N PRO A 38 -24.15 2.44 -6.12
CA PRO A 38 -25.12 2.80 -5.07
C PRO A 38 -26.58 2.46 -5.45
N TYR A 39 -27.45 2.36 -4.43
CA TYR A 39 -28.88 2.16 -4.61
C TYR A 39 -29.50 3.31 -5.40
N ASP A 40 -30.05 2.99 -6.58
CA ASP A 40 -30.90 3.88 -7.34
C ASP A 40 -32.36 3.40 -7.25
N PRO A 41 -33.26 4.11 -6.53
CA PRO A 41 -34.66 3.73 -6.43
C PRO A 41 -35.42 3.84 -7.76
N SER A 42 -34.86 4.54 -8.74
CA SER A 42 -35.34 4.63 -10.13
C SER A 42 -34.55 3.75 -11.11
N GLY A 43 -33.54 3.03 -10.62
CA GLY A 43 -32.59 2.28 -11.44
C GLY A 43 -33.09 0.88 -11.81
N PRO A 44 -32.50 0.25 -12.84
CA PRO A 44 -32.77 -1.14 -13.19
C PRO A 44 -32.42 -2.09 -12.03
N GLN A 45 -33.16 -3.21 -11.94
CA GLN A 45 -32.96 -4.26 -10.92
C GLN A 45 -31.51 -4.75 -10.90
N GLY A 46 -30.78 -4.37 -9.85
CA GLY A 46 -29.33 -4.62 -9.73
C GLY A 46 -28.60 -3.59 -8.86
N ALA A 47 -29.17 -2.39 -8.68
CA ALA A 47 -28.70 -1.44 -7.68
C ALA A 47 -28.89 -2.04 -6.28
N SER A 48 -27.80 -2.11 -5.51
CA SER A 48 -27.76 -2.68 -4.15
C SER A 48 -28.85 -2.05 -3.26
N GLY A 49 -29.51 -2.81 -2.38
CA GLY A 49 -30.75 -2.39 -1.69
C GLY A 49 -30.69 -1.11 -0.82
N PRO A 50 -31.72 -0.83 0.02
CA PRO A 50 -31.95 0.49 0.64
C PRO A 50 -30.71 1.10 1.33
N LEU A 51 -30.61 2.44 1.41
CA LEU A 51 -29.56 3.33 2.00
C LEU A 51 -28.49 2.72 2.92
N SER A 52 -28.83 1.74 3.76
CA SER A 52 -27.87 0.83 4.40
C SER A 52 -26.85 0.18 3.46
N GLY A 53 -27.21 -0.10 2.19
CA GLY A 53 -26.32 -0.62 1.15
C GLY A 53 -25.24 0.41 0.76
N ASP A 54 -25.63 1.66 0.55
CA ASP A 54 -24.70 2.76 0.21
C ASP A 54 -23.67 3.03 1.31
N LEU A 55 -24.09 2.91 2.58
CA LEU A 55 -23.18 3.01 3.71
C LEU A 55 -22.20 1.84 3.80
N ALA A 56 -22.64 0.62 3.46
CA ALA A 56 -21.76 -0.54 3.39
C ALA A 56 -20.74 -0.36 2.25
N HIS A 57 -21.19 0.13 1.11
CA HIS A 57 -20.34 0.43 -0.05
C HIS A 57 -19.24 1.45 0.26
N LEU A 58 -19.57 2.57 0.89
CA LEU A 58 -18.58 3.58 1.30
C LEU A 58 -17.55 3.04 2.30
N ARG A 59 -17.96 2.11 3.17
CA ARG A 59 -17.06 1.44 4.12
C ARG A 59 -16.13 0.48 3.40
N ASP A 60 -16.66 -0.34 2.49
CA ASP A 60 -15.87 -1.30 1.71
C ASP A 60 -14.85 -0.56 0.82
N ALA A 61 -15.24 0.54 0.16
CA ALA A 61 -14.34 1.38 -0.64
C ALA A 61 -13.22 2.00 0.20
N ARG A 62 -13.57 2.49 1.41
CA ARG A 62 -12.60 3.04 2.35
C ARG A 62 -11.59 1.99 2.81
N GLU A 63 -12.06 0.82 3.22
CA GLU A 63 -11.20 -0.28 3.65
C GLU A 63 -10.24 -0.72 2.53
N ALA A 64 -10.75 -0.81 1.31
CA ALA A 64 -9.96 -1.15 0.13
C ALA A 64 -8.87 -0.10 -0.18
N TYR A 65 -9.19 1.18 -0.03
CA TYR A 65 -8.21 2.26 -0.20
C TYR A 65 -7.15 2.27 0.92
N GLU A 66 -7.55 2.10 2.18
CA GLU A 66 -6.63 2.02 3.33
C GLU A 66 -5.66 0.83 3.19
N HIS A 67 -6.17 -0.33 2.79
CA HIS A 67 -5.34 -1.49 2.49
C HIS A 67 -4.34 -1.20 1.34
N SER A 68 -4.79 -0.53 0.29
CA SER A 68 -3.94 -0.15 -0.84
C SER A 68 -2.81 0.78 -0.43
N GLN A 69 -3.06 1.70 0.50
CA GLN A 69 -2.02 2.56 1.06
C GLN A 69 -0.99 1.75 1.86
N ALA A 70 -1.44 0.78 2.65
CA ALA A 70 -0.55 -0.10 3.41
C ALA A 70 0.36 -0.93 2.49
N VAL A 71 -0.22 -1.54 1.44
CA VAL A 71 0.55 -2.30 0.43
C VAL A 71 1.57 -1.41 -0.27
N GLN A 72 1.17 -0.23 -0.73
CA GLN A 72 2.09 0.70 -1.38
C GLN A 72 3.20 1.18 -0.44
N ALA A 73 2.89 1.42 0.83
CA ALA A 73 3.90 1.76 1.82
C ALA A 73 4.90 0.61 2.04
N ALA A 74 4.42 -0.64 2.12
CA ALA A 74 5.28 -1.81 2.23
C ALA A 74 6.18 -1.98 0.99
N GLN A 75 5.63 -1.84 -0.22
CA GLN A 75 6.38 -1.89 -1.47
C GLN A 75 7.47 -0.81 -1.53
N ARG A 76 7.17 0.43 -1.12
CA ARG A 76 8.18 1.50 -1.05
C ARG A 76 9.30 1.18 -0.07
N ARG A 77 9.00 0.60 1.09
CA ARG A 77 10.01 0.17 2.07
C ARG A 77 10.92 -0.92 1.48
N ASP A 78 10.32 -1.93 0.85
CA ASP A 78 11.06 -3.01 0.17
C ASP A 78 11.95 -2.47 -0.96
N GLN A 79 11.45 -1.54 -1.78
CA GLN A 79 12.25 -0.88 -2.82
C GLN A 79 13.43 -0.08 -2.23
N GLN A 80 13.21 0.64 -1.12
CA GLN A 80 14.27 1.38 -0.44
C GLN A 80 15.32 0.46 0.17
N GLU A 81 14.91 -0.67 0.76
CA GLU A 81 15.83 -1.68 1.29
C GLU A 81 16.66 -2.31 0.17
N LYS A 82 16.02 -2.72 -0.92
CA LYS A 82 16.70 -3.26 -2.11
C LYS A 82 17.68 -2.25 -2.71
N CYS A 83 17.30 -0.98 -2.80
CA CYS A 83 18.19 0.08 -3.27
C CYS A 83 19.45 0.18 -2.39
N ARG A 84 19.31 0.15 -1.05
CA ARG A 84 20.44 0.23 -0.11
C ARG A 84 21.41 -0.94 -0.21
N GLN A 85 20.96 -2.09 -0.72
CA GLN A 85 21.79 -3.27 -0.94
C GLN A 85 22.62 -3.18 -2.23
N GLN A 86 22.36 -2.20 -3.11
CA GLN A 86 23.16 -2.02 -4.33
C GLN A 86 24.54 -1.43 -4.01
N PRO A 87 25.63 -1.90 -4.67
CA PRO A 87 26.99 -1.45 -4.38
C PRO A 87 27.23 0.04 -4.71
N ASN A 88 26.44 0.61 -5.60
CA ASN A 88 26.47 2.01 -6.05
C ASN A 88 25.25 2.81 -5.59
N ALA A 89 24.56 2.34 -4.55
CA ALA A 89 23.41 3.03 -3.97
C ALA A 89 23.77 4.44 -3.51
N LYS A 90 22.99 5.44 -3.96
CA LYS A 90 23.19 6.82 -3.53
C LYS A 90 22.22 7.17 -2.42
N LEU A 91 22.74 7.38 -1.21
CA LEU A 91 21.96 7.85 -0.07
C LEU A 91 21.94 9.38 -0.05
N VAL A 92 20.74 9.96 0.06
CA VAL A 92 20.51 11.40 0.07
C VAL A 92 19.73 11.76 1.33
N HIS A 93 20.22 12.73 2.09
CA HIS A 93 19.46 13.25 3.23
C HIS A 93 18.17 13.93 2.75
N ILE A 94 17.07 13.62 3.43
CA ILE A 94 15.77 14.21 3.15
C ILE A 94 15.15 14.74 4.44
N ASN A 95 14.23 15.68 4.30
CA ASN A 95 13.30 16.03 5.36
C ASN A 95 11.98 15.33 5.06
N ASP A 96 11.72 14.22 5.74
CA ASP A 96 10.51 13.40 5.57
C ASP A 96 9.36 13.81 6.50
N GLY A 97 9.55 14.87 7.30
CA GLY A 97 8.56 15.37 8.25
C GLY A 97 8.47 14.56 9.56
N THR A 98 9.30 13.53 9.77
CA THR A 98 9.33 12.77 11.03
C THR A 98 10.10 13.49 12.15
N GLY A 99 10.89 14.50 11.79
CA GLY A 99 11.78 15.20 12.71
C GLY A 99 13.12 14.50 12.94
N ASP A 100 13.38 13.38 12.26
CA ASP A 100 14.67 12.71 12.26
C ASP A 100 15.68 13.51 11.40
N PRO A 101 16.76 14.07 12.00
CA PRO A 101 17.77 14.82 11.25
C PRO A 101 18.62 13.92 10.33
N ASP A 102 18.64 12.61 10.57
CA ASP A 102 19.44 11.64 9.82
C ASP A 102 18.60 10.84 8.81
N ALA A 103 17.37 11.30 8.51
CA ALA A 103 16.51 10.68 7.52
C ALA A 103 17.18 10.66 6.14
N VAL A 104 17.39 9.46 5.59
CA VAL A 104 18.02 9.24 4.28
C VAL A 104 17.11 8.47 3.32
N TYR A 105 17.03 8.98 2.09
CA TYR A 105 16.40 8.35 0.95
C TYR A 105 17.44 7.70 0.05
N CYS A 106 17.22 6.45 -0.33
CA CYS A 106 18.02 5.78 -1.35
C CYS A 106 17.52 6.18 -2.74
N GLN A 107 18.34 6.93 -3.46
CA GLN A 107 18.13 7.26 -4.86
C GLN A 107 18.65 6.08 -5.68
N THR A 108 17.73 5.32 -6.28
CA THR A 108 18.08 4.32 -7.29
C THR A 108 18.84 5.03 -8.41
N PRO A 109 20.01 4.53 -8.85
CA PRO A 109 20.66 5.07 -10.03
C PRO A 109 19.67 5.01 -11.20
N PRO A 110 19.65 6.03 -12.09
CA PRO A 110 18.90 5.89 -13.33
C PRO A 110 19.36 4.59 -14.01
N ASP A 111 18.42 3.80 -14.52
CA ASP A 111 18.75 2.64 -15.33
C ASP A 111 19.72 3.13 -16.40
N GLU A 112 20.98 2.67 -16.34
CA GLU A 112 21.89 2.90 -17.46
C GLU A 112 21.18 2.32 -18.68
N PRO A 113 20.94 3.11 -19.73
CA PRO A 113 20.34 2.56 -20.93
C PRO A 113 21.24 1.39 -21.32
N SER A 114 20.67 0.18 -21.32
CA SER A 114 21.35 -1.01 -21.81
C SER A 114 21.89 -0.62 -23.17
N SER A 115 23.22 -0.50 -23.25
CA SER A 115 23.91 -0.28 -24.50
C SER A 115 23.75 -1.58 -25.27
N ASP A 116 22.59 -1.74 -25.90
CA ASP A 116 22.42 -2.60 -27.08
C ASP A 116 23.16 -1.90 -28.22
N SER A 117 24.47 -1.90 -28.11
CA SER A 117 25.39 -1.79 -29.24
C SER A 117 25.85 -3.21 -29.56
N ASP A 118 25.83 -3.51 -30.86
CA ASP A 118 26.32 -4.72 -31.55
C ASP A 118 25.25 -5.84 -31.72
N GLY A 119 24.79 -6.19 -32.91
CA GLY A 119 25.18 -5.76 -34.25
C GLY A 119 24.60 -6.69 -35.34
N GLN A 120 24.63 -6.16 -36.56
CA GLN A 120 24.40 -6.77 -37.88
C GLN A 120 22.95 -7.02 -38.33
#